data_AF-A0A8X6KS42-F1
#
_entry.id   AF-A0A8X6KS42-F1
#
_cell.length_a   1.000
_cell.length_b   1.000
_cell.length_c   1.000
_cell.angle_alpha   90.00
_cell.angle_beta   90.00
_cell.angle_gamma   90.00
#
_symmetry.space_group_name_H-M   'P 1'
#
loop_
_entity.id
_entity.type
_entity.pdbx_description
1 polymer ?
#
loop_
_entity_poly.entity_id
_entity_poly.type
_entity_poly.pdbx_seq_one_letter_code
_entity_poly.pdbx_strand_id
1 'polypeptide(L)'
;MAGSNKINGNCPSKMKVYEDIESKVTVEFTKTHVGHGIDLGQMKITEEKEDIVRKLENKIPVEAILDDIRNSVNQKLERIPLIRQQDIKEEYNINSDSILDANDVVSITKWVEGLKNREDSPIVLFKDQKIFDEDLYPGMNASLKDMLKFYGNDTICLDFTRGMNAYMFDLATLLVLDDERE
;
A
#
# COMPACT_ATOMS: atom_id res chain seq x y z
N MET A 1 -2.83 1.32 15.28
CA MET A 1 -2.51 2.25 16.39
C MET A 1 -2.23 3.61 15.78
N ALA A 2 -2.98 4.64 16.14
CA ALA A 2 -2.75 5.99 15.63
C ALA A 2 -1.45 6.54 16.20
N GLY A 3 -0.46 6.80 15.33
CA GLY A 3 0.78 7.47 15.71
C GLY A 3 0.54 8.93 16.10
N SER A 4 1.43 9.50 16.91
CA SER A 4 1.40 10.94 17.19
C SER A 4 1.92 11.72 15.99
N ASN A 5 1.18 12.77 15.58
CA ASN A 5 1.61 13.68 14.52
C ASN A 5 2.74 14.57 15.08
N LYS A 6 3.99 14.26 14.73
CA LYS A 6 5.18 14.91 15.31
C LYS A 6 5.46 16.22 14.60
N ILE A 7 5.20 17.33 15.30
CA ILE A 7 5.50 18.70 14.85
C ILE A 7 6.92 19.16 15.19
N ASN A 8 7.76 18.27 15.76
CA ASN A 8 9.12 18.56 16.23
C ASN A 8 9.22 19.84 17.10
N GLY A 9 8.20 20.09 17.90
CA GLY A 9 8.07 21.27 18.76
C GLY A 9 6.91 21.15 19.73
N ASN A 10 6.81 22.07 20.69
CA ASN A 10 5.71 22.12 21.64
C ASN A 10 4.72 23.21 21.22
N CYS A 11 3.54 22.80 20.76
CA CYS A 11 2.48 23.74 20.40
C CYS A 11 1.58 24.05 21.60
N PRO A 12 1.39 25.33 22.00
CA PRO A 12 0.43 25.71 23.02
C PRO A 12 -1.02 25.79 22.50
N SER A 13 -1.23 25.63 21.19
CA SER A 13 -2.56 25.65 20.57
C SER A 13 -3.41 24.53 21.13
N LYS A 14 -4.61 24.88 21.60
CA LYS A 14 -5.55 23.95 22.22
C LYS A 14 -6.96 24.51 22.12
N MET A 15 -7.93 23.62 22.12
CA MET A 15 -9.35 23.93 22.25
C MET A 15 -9.90 23.12 23.42
N LYS A 16 -10.64 23.80 24.30
CA LYS A 16 -11.40 23.19 25.39
C LYS A 16 -12.86 23.52 25.19
N VAL A 17 -13.69 22.50 25.22
CA VAL A 17 -15.13 22.61 25.07
C VAL A 17 -15.77 22.20 26.38
N TYR A 18 -16.67 23.04 26.88
CA TYR A 18 -17.45 22.83 28.08
C TYR A 18 -18.92 22.86 27.70
N GLU A 19 -19.69 21.90 28.19
CA GLU A 19 -21.15 21.91 28.10
C GLU A 19 -21.70 22.11 29.50
N ASP A 20 -22.50 23.15 29.68
CA ASP A 20 -23.15 23.45 30.95
C ASP A 20 -24.47 22.68 31.12
N ILE A 21 -25.00 22.64 32.34
CA ILE A 21 -26.22 21.93 32.73
C ILE A 21 -27.45 22.46 31.96
N GLU A 22 -27.41 23.70 31.49
CA GLU A 22 -28.43 24.34 30.63
C GLU A 22 -28.21 24.08 29.13
N SER A 23 -27.41 23.08 28.74
CA SER A 23 -27.04 22.78 27.34
C SER A 23 -26.33 23.93 26.62
N LYS A 24 -25.69 24.83 27.38
CA LYS A 24 -24.90 25.92 26.80
C LYS A 24 -23.46 25.45 26.55
N VAL A 25 -23.03 25.53 25.31
CA VAL A 25 -21.66 25.16 24.91
C VAL A 25 -20.74 26.38 24.99
N THR A 26 -19.68 26.29 25.80
CA THR A 26 -18.62 27.29 25.91
C THR A 26 -17.31 26.72 25.38
N VAL A 27 -16.69 27.43 24.44
CA VAL A 27 -15.44 27.01 23.80
C VAL A 27 -14.33 27.99 24.14
N GLU A 28 -13.29 27.52 24.82
CA GLU A 28 -12.05 28.26 25.03
C GLU A 28 -10.99 27.73 24.07
N PHE A 29 -10.40 28.59 23.24
CA PHE A 29 -9.34 28.17 22.33
C PHE A 29 -8.16 29.13 22.35
N THR A 30 -6.97 28.57 22.22
CA THR A 30 -5.72 29.30 22.01
C THR A 30 -5.32 29.09 20.55
N LYS A 31 -5.53 30.10 19.70
CA LYS A 31 -5.21 30.00 18.26
C LYS A 31 -3.70 30.01 17.98
N THR A 32 -2.91 30.58 18.88
CA THR A 32 -1.50 30.85 18.64
C THR A 32 -0.69 29.56 18.62
N HIS A 33 -0.06 29.28 17.47
CA HIS A 33 0.98 28.26 17.34
C HIS A 33 2.33 28.88 17.65
N VAL A 34 3.17 28.20 18.43
CA VAL A 34 4.53 28.62 18.78
C VAL A 34 5.48 27.49 18.43
N GLY A 35 6.62 27.82 17.80
CA GLY A 35 7.65 26.86 17.45
C GLY A 35 7.41 26.02 16.19
N HIS A 36 6.29 26.22 15.49
CA HIS A 36 6.03 25.59 14.19
C HIS A 36 5.05 26.42 13.34
N GLY A 37 5.08 26.22 12.02
CA GLY A 37 4.11 26.78 11.07
C GLY A 37 2.90 25.88 10.87
N ILE A 38 1.92 26.35 10.09
CA ILE A 38 0.84 25.51 9.60
C ILE A 38 1.40 24.66 8.46
N ASP A 39 1.57 23.37 8.69
CA ASP A 39 1.92 22.41 7.65
C ASP A 39 0.63 21.83 7.05
N LEU A 40 0.35 22.21 5.81
CA LEU A 40 -0.82 21.72 5.08
C LEU A 40 -0.82 20.20 4.99
N GLY A 41 0.33 19.53 4.88
CA GLY A 41 0.39 18.06 4.79
C GLY A 41 -0.06 17.36 6.08
N GLN A 42 -0.03 18.05 7.21
CA GLN A 42 -0.41 17.52 8.52
C GLN A 42 -1.87 17.80 8.91
N MET A 43 -2.59 18.56 8.10
CA MET A 43 -4.02 18.82 8.33
C MET A 43 -4.86 17.58 7.97
N LYS A 44 -5.96 17.37 8.70
CA LYS A 44 -6.94 16.32 8.36
C LYS A 44 -7.77 16.74 7.15
N ILE A 45 -8.23 15.75 6.39
CA ILE A 45 -9.12 15.95 5.24
C ILE A 45 -10.56 15.96 5.80
N THR A 46 -11.22 17.13 5.81
CA THR A 46 -12.54 17.27 6.45
C THR A 46 -13.68 17.50 5.47
N GLU A 47 -13.51 18.38 4.47
CA GLU A 47 -14.63 18.81 3.62
C GLU A 47 -14.82 17.92 2.38
N GLU A 48 -13.73 17.52 1.70
CA GLU A 48 -13.82 16.68 0.49
C GLU A 48 -13.90 15.19 0.80
N LYS A 49 -14.08 14.86 2.09
CA LYS A 49 -14.12 13.49 2.58
C LYS A 49 -15.22 12.69 1.90
N GLU A 50 -16.40 13.28 1.78
CA GLU A 50 -17.58 12.63 1.21
C GLU A 50 -17.45 12.37 -0.30
N ASP A 51 -16.82 13.29 -1.03
CA ASP A 51 -16.62 13.13 -2.48
C ASP A 51 -15.62 12.00 -2.79
N ILE A 52 -14.56 11.89 -1.99
CA ILE A 52 -13.58 10.80 -2.10
C ILE A 52 -14.27 9.45 -1.81
N VAL A 53 -15.09 9.36 -0.74
CA VAL A 53 -15.88 8.17 -0.43
C VAL A 53 -16.80 7.80 -1.57
N ARG A 54 -17.56 8.76 -2.12
CA ARG A 54 -18.48 8.52 -3.22
C ARG A 54 -17.76 7.97 -4.46
N LYS A 55 -16.57 8.48 -4.79
CA LYS A 55 -15.78 7.96 -5.90
C LYS A 55 -15.31 6.52 -5.65
N LEU A 56 -14.97 6.19 -4.41
CA LEU A 56 -14.52 4.86 -3.99
C LEU A 56 -15.67 3.84 -3.98
N GLU A 57 -16.86 4.23 -3.53
CA GLU A 57 -18.07 3.40 -3.62
C GLU A 57 -18.44 3.05 -5.07
N ASN A 58 -18.15 3.97 -6.00
CA ASN A 58 -18.33 3.76 -7.43
C ASN A 58 -17.21 2.94 -8.10
N LYS A 59 -16.30 2.33 -7.31
CA LYS A 59 -15.18 1.50 -7.78
C LYS A 59 -14.24 2.23 -8.74
N ILE A 60 -14.10 3.54 -8.57
CA ILE A 60 -13.11 4.30 -9.32
C ILE A 60 -11.73 3.99 -8.71
N PRO A 61 -10.72 3.61 -9.52
CA PRO A 61 -9.37 3.32 -9.02
C PRO A 61 -8.80 4.50 -8.22
N VAL A 62 -8.11 4.21 -7.12
CA VAL A 62 -7.56 5.25 -6.23
C VAL A 62 -6.61 6.17 -6.99
N GLU A 63 -5.85 5.63 -7.94
CA GLU A 63 -4.93 6.38 -8.80
C GLU A 63 -5.68 7.43 -9.63
N ALA A 64 -6.81 7.05 -10.24
CA ALA A 64 -7.64 7.98 -11.01
C ALA A 64 -8.26 9.07 -10.11
N ILE A 65 -8.63 8.74 -8.88
CA ILE A 65 -9.14 9.72 -7.91
C ILE A 65 -8.04 10.73 -7.54
N LEU A 66 -6.82 10.26 -7.29
CA LEU A 66 -5.68 11.12 -6.96
C LEU A 66 -5.31 12.03 -8.13
N ASP A 67 -5.36 11.52 -9.36
CA ASP A 67 -5.06 12.31 -10.54
C ASP A 67 -6.14 13.37 -10.81
N ASP A 68 -7.42 13.04 -10.64
CA ASP A 68 -8.51 14.03 -10.69
C ASP A 68 -8.28 15.17 -9.69
N ILE A 69 -7.91 14.84 -8.45
CA ILE A 69 -7.66 15.82 -7.37
C ILE A 69 -6.45 16.71 -7.71
N ARG A 70 -5.39 16.14 -8.29
CA ARG A 70 -4.19 16.88 -8.71
C ARG A 70 -4.47 17.75 -9.94
N ASN A 71 -5.39 17.33 -10.80
CA ASN A 71 -5.79 18.10 -11.99
C ASN A 71 -6.77 19.23 -11.64
N SER A 72 -7.48 19.14 -10.52
CA SER A 72 -8.36 20.20 -10.01
C SER A 72 -7.62 21.30 -9.23
N VAL A 73 -6.29 21.32 -9.27
CA VAL A 73 -5.47 22.26 -8.50
C VAL A 73 -5.55 23.66 -9.08
N ASN A 74 -6.02 24.60 -8.26
CA ASN A 74 -6.03 26.02 -8.56
C ASN A 74 -4.70 26.66 -8.10
N GLN A 75 -4.49 27.96 -8.38
CA GLN A 75 -3.27 28.69 -8.01
C GLN A 75 -2.99 28.77 -6.48
N LYS A 76 -3.90 28.29 -5.64
CA LYS A 76 -3.78 28.29 -4.18
C LYS A 76 -3.47 26.88 -3.69
N LEU A 77 -2.39 26.77 -2.91
CA LEU A 77 -2.01 25.52 -2.26
C LEU A 77 -2.99 25.20 -1.11
N GLU A 78 -3.67 24.07 -1.22
CA GLU A 78 -4.67 23.57 -0.25
C GLU A 78 -4.29 22.14 0.20
N ARG A 79 -5.00 21.57 1.19
CA ARG A 79 -4.70 20.22 1.72
C ARG A 79 -4.96 19.11 0.71
N ILE A 80 -6.03 19.24 -0.08
CA ILE A 80 -6.58 18.22 -0.99
C ILE A 80 -5.57 17.77 -2.05
N PRO A 81 -4.87 18.68 -2.75
CA PRO A 81 -3.90 18.29 -3.77
C PRO A 81 -2.72 17.47 -3.22
N LEU A 82 -2.48 17.56 -1.91
CA LEU A 82 -1.40 16.88 -1.21
C LEU A 82 -1.82 15.50 -0.69
N ILE A 83 -3.06 15.06 -0.95
CA ILE A 83 -3.55 13.74 -0.55
C ILE A 83 -2.70 12.65 -1.21
N ARG A 84 -2.30 11.67 -0.39
CA ARG A 84 -1.59 10.47 -0.84
C ARG A 84 -2.52 9.26 -0.78
N GLN A 85 -2.14 8.21 -1.51
CA GLN A 85 -2.86 6.93 -1.47
C GLN A 85 -2.95 6.37 -0.03
N GLN A 86 -1.92 6.59 0.78
CA GLN A 86 -1.90 6.19 2.18
C GLN A 86 -2.95 6.94 3.03
N ASP A 87 -3.15 8.24 2.80
CA ASP A 87 -4.16 9.02 3.51
C ASP A 87 -5.57 8.43 3.26
N ILE A 88 -5.84 8.00 2.02
CA ILE A 88 -7.11 7.36 1.65
C ILE A 88 -7.24 5.98 2.31
N LYS A 89 -6.16 5.18 2.33
CA LYS A 89 -6.18 3.85 2.97
C LYS A 89 -6.42 3.93 4.47
N GLU A 90 -5.71 4.83 5.16
CA GLU A 90 -5.80 5.01 6.61
C GLU A 90 -7.15 5.60 7.05
N GLU A 91 -7.68 6.58 6.30
CA GLU A 91 -8.85 7.35 6.73
C GLU A 91 -10.20 6.69 6.40
N TYR A 92 -10.24 5.82 5.38
CA TYR A 92 -11.47 5.18 4.93
C TYR A 92 -11.49 3.67 5.13
N ASN A 93 -10.44 3.08 5.70
CA ASN A 93 -10.30 1.62 5.83
C ASN A 93 -10.57 0.89 4.49
N ILE A 94 -10.23 1.56 3.38
CA ILE A 94 -10.45 1.04 2.05
C ILE A 94 -9.33 0.04 1.81
N ASN A 95 -9.68 -1.21 2.07
CA ASN A 95 -9.02 -2.36 1.48
C ASN A 95 -9.18 -2.21 -0.04
N SER A 96 -8.18 -1.59 -0.66
CA SER A 96 -8.07 -1.39 -2.10
C SER A 96 -8.22 -2.72 -2.82
N ASP A 97 -9.38 -2.94 -3.46
CA ASP A 97 -9.71 -3.93 -4.51
C ASP A 97 -9.00 -5.28 -4.51
N SER A 98 -8.70 -5.77 -3.32
CA SER A 98 -8.39 -7.16 -3.08
C SER A 98 -8.82 -7.37 -1.64
N ILE A 99 -9.75 -8.29 -1.44
CA ILE A 99 -9.92 -8.92 -0.14
C ILE A 99 -8.61 -9.69 0.08
N LEU A 100 -7.56 -8.98 0.50
CA LEU A 100 -6.52 -9.61 1.25
C LEU A 100 -7.15 -9.82 2.62
N ASP A 101 -7.54 -11.06 2.91
CA ASP A 101 -7.83 -11.46 4.29
C ASP A 101 -6.75 -10.89 5.20
N ALA A 102 -7.09 -10.52 6.44
CA ALA A 102 -6.14 -9.96 7.42
C ALA A 102 -4.91 -10.86 7.70
N ASN A 103 -4.89 -12.05 7.10
CA ASN A 103 -3.79 -12.97 7.01
C ASN A 103 -3.31 -13.06 5.55
N ASP A 104 -2.23 -12.34 5.22
CA ASP A 104 -1.65 -12.23 3.86
C ASP A 104 -1.39 -13.59 3.20
N VAL A 105 -1.11 -14.64 4.00
CA VAL A 105 -0.91 -16.02 3.53
C VAL A 105 -2.17 -16.58 2.86
N VAL A 106 -3.35 -16.32 3.43
CA VAL A 106 -4.63 -16.79 2.88
C VAL A 106 -4.90 -16.13 1.54
N SER A 107 -4.50 -14.88 1.40
CA SER A 107 -4.73 -14.05 0.23
C SER A 107 -3.82 -14.43 -0.94
N ILE A 108 -2.53 -14.70 -0.66
CA ILE A 108 -1.59 -15.22 -1.65
C ILE A 108 -2.04 -16.61 -2.12
N THR A 109 -2.44 -17.50 -1.20
CA THR A 109 -2.92 -18.84 -1.57
C THR A 109 -4.14 -18.78 -2.47
N LYS A 110 -5.15 -17.94 -2.14
CA LYS A 110 -6.33 -17.74 -2.99
C LYS A 110 -5.98 -17.18 -4.38
N TRP A 111 -5.06 -16.21 -4.44
CA TRP A 111 -4.60 -15.64 -5.70
C TRP A 111 -3.87 -16.67 -6.57
N VAL A 112 -3.00 -17.48 -5.96
CA VAL A 112 -2.30 -18.57 -6.64
C VAL A 112 -3.26 -19.65 -7.11
N GLU A 113 -4.26 -20.03 -6.31
CA GLU A 113 -5.31 -20.98 -6.73
C GLU A 113 -6.09 -20.45 -7.93
N GLY A 114 -6.42 -19.16 -7.94
CA GLY A 114 -7.07 -18.51 -9.08
C GLY A 114 -6.23 -18.51 -10.36
N LEU A 115 -4.90 -18.42 -10.24
CA LEU A 115 -3.98 -18.47 -11.38
C LEU A 115 -3.70 -19.91 -11.86
N LYS A 116 -3.56 -20.87 -10.94
CA LYS A 116 -3.36 -22.30 -11.26
C LYS A 116 -4.46 -22.88 -12.16
N ASN A 117 -5.67 -22.35 -12.06
CA ASN A 117 -6.82 -22.82 -12.82
C ASN A 117 -6.91 -22.24 -14.25
N ARG A 118 -5.96 -21.39 -14.67
CA ARG A 118 -5.93 -20.84 -16.02
C ARG A 118 -5.08 -21.71 -16.95
N GLU A 119 -5.49 -21.82 -18.22
CA GLU A 119 -4.69 -22.51 -19.24
C GLU A 119 -3.32 -21.84 -19.47
N ASP A 120 -3.23 -20.53 -19.27
CA ASP A 120 -2.00 -19.72 -19.38
C ASP A 120 -1.34 -19.44 -18.02
N SER A 121 -1.58 -20.30 -17.02
CA SER A 121 -1.08 -20.09 -15.65
C SER A 121 0.42 -19.79 -15.64
N PRO A 122 0.85 -18.64 -15.10
CA PRO A 122 2.26 -18.34 -14.95
C PRO A 122 2.91 -19.12 -13.79
N ILE A 123 2.13 -19.96 -13.09
CA ILE A 123 2.55 -20.66 -11.88
C ILE A 123 2.49 -22.17 -12.14
N VAL A 124 3.67 -22.79 -12.30
CA VAL A 124 3.87 -24.24 -12.43
C VAL A 124 4.08 -24.88 -11.07
N LEU A 125 4.73 -24.19 -10.13
CA LEU A 125 4.98 -24.71 -8.79
C LEU A 125 4.73 -23.62 -7.75
N PHE A 126 4.00 -23.97 -6.70
CA PHE A 126 3.79 -23.10 -5.55
C PHE A 126 3.59 -23.98 -4.33
N LYS A 127 4.43 -23.75 -3.32
CA LYS A 127 4.39 -24.41 -2.02
C LYS A 127 3.71 -23.48 -1.02
N ASP A 128 2.85 -24.00 -0.15
CA ASP A 128 2.20 -23.20 0.90
C ASP A 128 3.17 -23.00 2.07
N GLN A 129 3.11 -21.83 2.72
CA GLN A 129 3.99 -21.44 3.83
C GLN A 129 3.81 -22.30 5.09
N LYS A 130 2.73 -23.06 5.20
CA LYS A 130 2.42 -23.87 6.40
C LYS A 130 3.22 -25.18 6.51
N ILE A 131 4.08 -25.49 5.54
CA ILE A 131 4.77 -26.78 5.44
C ILE A 131 6.29 -26.56 5.41
N PHE A 132 6.92 -26.39 6.58
CA PHE A 132 8.39 -26.43 6.74
C PHE A 132 8.91 -27.81 6.30
N ASP A 133 9.98 -27.94 5.49
CA ASP A 133 11.38 -27.77 5.92
C ASP A 133 12.32 -27.07 4.91
N GLU A 134 11.82 -26.57 3.78
CA GLU A 134 12.68 -25.88 2.78
C GLU A 134 11.90 -24.73 2.11
N ASP A 135 12.41 -23.51 2.30
CA ASP A 135 11.81 -22.22 1.90
C ASP A 135 12.18 -21.85 0.45
N LEU A 136 11.60 -22.56 -0.52
CA LEU A 136 11.68 -22.14 -1.92
C LEU A 136 10.29 -22.12 -2.55
N TYR A 137 9.89 -20.94 -3.03
CA TYR A 137 8.63 -20.69 -3.73
C TYR A 137 8.91 -20.39 -5.21
N PRO A 138 9.13 -21.40 -6.06
CA PRO A 138 9.49 -21.16 -7.46
C PRO A 138 8.24 -20.83 -8.30
N GLY A 139 7.92 -19.53 -8.44
CA GLY A 139 6.99 -19.07 -9.45
C GLY A 139 7.61 -19.18 -10.84
N MET A 140 7.30 -20.25 -11.58
CA MET A 140 7.81 -20.48 -12.93
C MET A 140 6.65 -20.81 -13.87
N ASN A 141 6.58 -20.22 -15.06
CA ASN A 141 5.57 -20.58 -16.06
C ASN A 141 6.06 -21.77 -16.93
N ALA A 142 5.19 -22.32 -17.80
CA ALA A 142 5.53 -23.48 -18.62
C ALA A 142 6.75 -23.22 -19.54
N SER A 143 6.80 -22.05 -20.18
CA SER A 143 7.92 -21.67 -21.05
C SER A 143 9.24 -21.58 -20.29
N LEU A 144 9.24 -20.99 -19.09
CA LEU A 144 10.43 -20.90 -18.23
C LEU A 144 10.88 -22.29 -17.75
N LYS A 145 9.95 -23.22 -17.49
CA LYS A 145 10.29 -24.62 -17.16
C LYS A 145 11.04 -25.28 -18.31
N ASP A 146 10.56 -25.08 -19.53
CA ASP A 146 11.18 -25.68 -20.70
C ASP A 146 12.54 -25.03 -20.98
N MET A 147 12.67 -23.70 -20.85
CA MET A 147 13.97 -23.01 -20.90
C MET A 147 14.95 -23.58 -19.87
N LEU A 148 14.52 -23.82 -18.62
CA LEU A 148 15.36 -24.43 -17.60
C LEU A 148 15.79 -25.86 -17.95
N LYS A 149 14.92 -26.66 -18.57
CA LYS A 149 15.29 -28.01 -19.03
C LYS A 149 16.28 -27.99 -20.19
N PHE A 150 16.11 -27.06 -21.14
CA PHE A 150 16.96 -26.95 -22.32
C PHE A 150 18.35 -26.43 -21.95
N TYR A 151 18.40 -25.35 -21.16
CA TYR A 151 19.63 -24.58 -20.93
C TYR A 151 20.23 -24.74 -19.52
N GLY A 152 19.49 -25.29 -18.57
CA GLY A 152 19.94 -25.43 -17.17
C GLY A 152 20.94 -26.54 -16.89
N ASN A 153 21.36 -27.33 -17.89
CA ASN A 153 22.27 -28.46 -17.70
C ASN A 153 23.74 -28.05 -17.52
N ASP A 154 24.10 -26.85 -17.95
CA ASP A 154 25.48 -26.36 -17.91
C ASP A 154 25.67 -25.36 -16.77
N THR A 155 25.01 -24.18 -16.84
CA THR A 155 25.19 -23.11 -15.85
C THR A 155 23.83 -22.56 -15.40
N ILE A 156 23.64 -22.55 -14.08
CA ILE A 156 22.50 -21.90 -13.42
C ILE A 156 23.03 -20.76 -12.56
N CYS A 157 22.57 -19.55 -12.84
CA CYS A 157 22.87 -18.37 -12.05
C CYS A 157 21.71 -18.08 -11.10
N LEU A 158 22.01 -17.93 -9.82
CA LEU A 158 21.05 -17.55 -8.79
C LEU A 158 21.43 -16.16 -8.29
N ASP A 159 20.54 -15.20 -8.50
CA ASP A 159 20.68 -13.85 -7.94
C ASP A 159 19.64 -13.63 -6.85
N PHE A 160 20.09 -13.13 -5.71
CA PHE A 160 19.22 -12.79 -4.60
C PHE A 160 19.17 -11.28 -4.48
N THR A 161 17.99 -10.71 -4.66
CA THR A 161 17.80 -9.30 -4.36
C THR A 161 17.97 -9.11 -2.85
N ARG A 162 19.10 -8.53 -2.43
CA ARG A 162 19.32 -8.16 -1.02
C ARG A 162 18.51 -6.90 -0.73
N GLY A 163 17.28 -7.09 -0.31
CA GLY A 163 16.38 -6.01 0.06
C GLY A 163 15.04 -6.58 0.45
N MET A 164 14.83 -6.70 1.77
CA MET A 164 13.52 -7.04 2.30
C MET A 164 12.51 -6.00 1.81
N ASN A 165 11.54 -6.45 1.00
CA ASN A 165 10.34 -5.66 0.77
C ASN A 165 9.61 -5.43 2.11
N ALA A 166 8.54 -4.63 2.13
CA ALA A 166 7.77 -4.36 3.35
C ALA A 166 7.22 -5.62 4.06
N TYR A 167 7.32 -6.79 3.42
CA TYR A 167 6.87 -8.10 3.89
C TYR A 167 8.02 -9.06 4.25
N MET A 168 9.28 -8.59 4.25
CA MET A 168 10.48 -9.36 4.61
C MET A 168 10.68 -10.64 3.78
N PHE A 169 10.28 -10.65 2.50
CA PHE A 169 10.61 -11.73 1.58
C PHE A 169 11.91 -11.46 0.83
N ASP A 170 12.73 -12.49 0.69
CA ASP A 170 13.86 -12.52 -0.23
C ASP A 170 13.38 -13.01 -1.60
N LEU A 171 13.60 -12.20 -2.64
CA LEU A 171 13.37 -12.63 -4.02
C LEU A 171 14.67 -13.22 -4.59
N ALA A 172 14.60 -14.51 -4.93
CA ALA A 172 15.62 -15.21 -5.68
C ALA A 172 15.21 -15.31 -7.16
N THR A 173 16.10 -14.90 -8.05
CA THR A 173 15.95 -14.99 -9.50
C THR A 173 16.86 -16.08 -10.02
N LEU A 174 16.30 -17.03 -10.75
CA LEU A 174 17.05 -18.09 -11.44
C LEU A 174 17.21 -17.72 -12.91
N LEU A 175 18.45 -17.67 -13.35
CA LEU A 175 18.86 -17.37 -14.72
C LEU A 175 19.59 -18.58 -15.30
N VAL A 176 19.33 -18.88 -16.57
CA VAL A 176 20.06 -19.91 -17.35
C VAL A 176 20.71 -19.23 -18.55
N LEU A 177 21.92 -19.65 -18.88
CA LEU A 177 22.62 -19.17 -20.07
C LEU A 177 22.21 -20.03 -21.26
N ASP A 178 21.81 -19.40 -22.36
CA ASP A 178 21.53 -20.09 -23.60
C ASP A 178 22.84 -20.48 -24.34
N ASP A 179 22.69 -21.03 -25.54
CA ASP A 179 23.82 -21.52 -26.36
C ASP A 179 24.63 -20.37 -27.00
N GLU A 180 24.13 -19.13 -26.98
CA GLU A 180 24.78 -17.94 -27.55
C GLU A 180 25.66 -17.28 -26.48
N ARG A 181 26.68 -18.01 -26.03
CA ARG A 181 27.67 -17.51 -25.07
C ARG A 181 28.68 -16.59 -25.76
N GLU A 182 28.45 -15.28 -25.73
CA GLU A 182 29.52 -14.28 -25.91
C GLU A 182 30.32 -14.05 -24.63
#